data_AF-A0A6C0IMM6-F1
#
_entry.id   AF-A0A6C0IMM6-F1
#
_cell.length_a   1.000
_cell.length_b   1.000
_cell.length_c   1.000
_cell.angle_alpha   90.00
_cell.angle_beta   90.00
_cell.angle_gamma   90.00
#
_symmetry.space_group_name_H-M   'P 1'
#
loop_
_entity.id
_entity.type
_entity.pdbx_description
1 polymer ?
#
loop_
_entity_poly.entity_id
_entity_poly.type
_entity_poly.pdbx_seq_one_letter_code
_entity_poly.pdbx_strand_id
1 'polypeptide(L)'
;MNRIDTTYKKMKYIGENLNTYKKISKIPHYKVKSLLEQKQKKQSMIAQIETTINNLEEFKSKEKATENIFHKNEKINYYKELIIFYKKEIKYICNVLKLKCNHVLVNDSIDISPDESQTIIYCEKCETTF
;
A
#
# COMPACT_ATOMS: atom_id res chain seq x y z
N MET A 1 1.99 -42.45 3.81
CA MET A 1 2.46 -41.06 3.79
C MET A 1 2.31 -40.55 2.36
N ASN A 2 1.16 -39.96 2.03
CA ASN A 2 0.90 -39.45 0.69
C ASN A 2 1.44 -38.01 0.61
N ARG A 3 2.51 -37.82 -0.17
CA ARG A 3 2.95 -36.50 -0.61
C ARG A 3 1.95 -36.03 -1.66
N ILE A 4 1.19 -34.99 -1.34
CA ILE A 4 0.37 -34.29 -2.32
C ILE A 4 1.31 -33.26 -2.97
N ASP A 5 1.76 -33.57 -4.17
CA ASP A 5 2.40 -32.59 -5.05
C ASP A 5 1.36 -31.53 -5.44
N THR A 6 1.36 -30.39 -4.76
CA THR A 6 0.59 -29.22 -5.20
C THR A 6 1.30 -28.59 -6.39
N THR A 7 0.93 -29.01 -7.60
CA THR A 7 1.31 -28.32 -8.84
C THR A 7 0.64 -26.94 -8.88
N TYR A 8 1.33 -25.91 -8.39
CA TYR A 8 0.94 -24.51 -8.54
C TYR A 8 0.92 -24.14 -10.03
N LYS A 9 -0.26 -23.85 -10.58
CA LYS A 9 -0.44 -23.46 -11.98
C LYS A 9 -0.58 -21.94 -12.09
N LYS A 10 0.55 -21.22 -12.15
CA LYS A 10 0.58 -19.78 -12.43
C LYS A 10 0.14 -19.52 -13.87
N MET A 11 -1.08 -19.06 -14.09
CA MET A 11 -1.58 -18.67 -15.42
C MET A 11 -1.39 -17.16 -15.61
N LYS A 12 -0.52 -16.77 -16.55
CA LYS A 12 -0.24 -15.37 -16.90
C LYS A 12 -1.17 -14.92 -18.02
N TYR A 13 -1.96 -13.89 -17.77
CA TYR A 13 -2.80 -13.26 -18.80
C TYR A 13 -2.30 -11.84 -19.08
N ILE A 14 -1.95 -11.58 -20.34
CA ILE A 14 -1.76 -10.21 -20.82
C ILE A 14 -3.16 -9.68 -21.10
N GLY A 15 -3.72 -8.95 -20.14
CA GLY A 15 -5.05 -8.36 -20.29
C GLY A 15 -5.03 -7.24 -21.34
N GLU A 16 -5.42 -7.56 -22.58
CA GLU A 16 -5.90 -6.54 -23.50
C GLU A 16 -7.41 -6.34 -23.27
N ASN A 17 -7.72 -5.16 -22.70
CA ASN A 17 -9.01 -4.45 -22.67
C ASN A 17 -10.14 -4.95 -21.74
N LEU A 18 -10.38 -4.14 -20.69
CA LEU A 18 -11.71 -3.76 -20.20
C LEU A 18 -11.63 -2.32 -19.65
N ASN A 19 -11.70 -1.33 -20.54
CA ASN A 19 -12.32 -0.02 -20.28
C ASN A 19 -12.34 0.79 -21.58
N THR A 20 -13.53 0.83 -22.19
CA THR A 20 -13.95 1.98 -23.00
C THR A 20 -13.88 3.25 -22.15
N TYR A 21 -13.67 4.40 -22.80
CA TYR A 21 -13.49 5.76 -22.26
C TYR A 21 -12.05 6.22 -21.97
N LYS A 22 -11.59 7.11 -22.87
CA LYS A 22 -10.32 7.85 -22.95
C LYS A 22 -9.09 7.00 -23.34
N LYS A 23 -8.39 7.44 -24.40
CA LYS A 23 -6.97 7.11 -24.65
C LYS A 23 -6.15 7.55 -23.43
N ILE A 24 -6.12 6.74 -22.38
CA ILE A 24 -5.24 6.96 -21.25
C ILE A 24 -3.85 6.52 -21.70
N SER A 25 -2.93 7.48 -21.81
CA SER A 25 -1.53 7.19 -22.09
C SER A 25 -0.99 6.22 -21.03
N LYS A 26 -0.64 5.00 -21.45
CA LYS A 26 -0.03 4.00 -20.57
C LYS A 26 1.33 4.49 -20.10
N ILE A 27 1.63 4.33 -18.81
CA ILE A 27 2.95 4.70 -18.28
C ILE A 27 3.96 3.57 -18.54
N PRO A 28 5.23 3.91 -18.82
CA PRO A 28 6.28 2.92 -19.04
C PRO A 28 6.64 2.19 -17.74
N HIS A 29 7.20 0.99 -17.86
CA HIS A 29 7.48 0.10 -16.73
C HIS A 29 8.38 0.73 -15.65
N TYR A 30 9.44 1.46 -16.05
CA TYR A 30 10.32 2.13 -15.08
C TYR A 30 9.57 3.15 -14.21
N LYS A 31 8.52 3.80 -14.76
CA LYS A 31 7.69 4.75 -14.03
C LYS A 31 6.78 4.04 -13.03
N VAL A 32 6.27 2.85 -13.38
CA VAL A 32 5.52 1.99 -12.44
C VAL A 32 6.39 1.63 -11.24
N LYS A 33 7.61 1.16 -11.47
CA LYS A 33 8.56 0.82 -10.40
C LYS A 33 8.87 2.02 -9.50
N SER A 34 9.18 3.17 -10.11
CA SER A 34 9.42 4.41 -9.37
C SER A 34 8.22 4.85 -8.51
N LEU A 35 6.99 4.65 -8.99
CA LEU A 35 5.79 4.94 -8.22
C LEU A 35 5.60 3.97 -7.04
N LEU A 36 5.90 2.68 -7.22
CA LEU A 36 5.90 1.71 -6.13
C LEU A 36 6.94 2.04 -5.06
N GLU A 37 8.15 2.38 -5.45
CA GLU A 37 9.21 2.82 -4.52
C GLU A 37 8.77 4.07 -3.72
N GLN A 38 8.15 5.04 -4.40
CA GLN A 38 7.59 6.22 -3.74
C GLN A 38 6.46 5.89 -2.76
N LYS A 39 5.57 4.95 -3.12
CA LYS A 39 4.50 4.44 -2.24
C LYS A 39 5.10 3.80 -0.99
N GLN A 40 6.05 2.88 -1.15
CA GLN A 40 6.72 2.17 -0.06
C GLN A 40 7.46 3.14 0.87
N LYS A 41 8.20 4.11 0.31
CA LYS A 41 8.89 5.14 1.10
C LYS A 41 7.92 5.95 1.96
N LYS A 42 6.79 6.37 1.39
CA LYS A 42 5.76 7.11 2.12
C LYS A 42 5.09 6.26 3.20
N GLN A 43 4.85 4.97 2.95
CA GLN A 43 4.32 4.04 3.96
C GLN A 43 5.30 3.88 5.13
N SER A 44 6.60 3.74 4.84
CA SER A 44 7.63 3.68 5.88
C SER A 44 7.70 4.97 6.70
N MET A 45 7.58 6.14 6.05
CA MET A 45 7.50 7.43 6.75
C MET A 45 6.29 7.50 7.68
N ILE A 46 5.11 7.07 7.23
CA ILE A 46 3.91 7.02 8.09
C ILE A 46 4.17 6.16 9.33
N ALA A 47 4.73 4.96 9.17
CA ALA A 47 5.02 4.07 10.30
C ALA A 47 5.98 4.72 11.31
N GLN A 48 7.04 5.38 10.84
CA GLN A 48 7.98 6.10 11.71
C GLN A 48 7.31 7.27 12.47
N ILE A 49 6.42 8.00 11.80
CA ILE A 49 5.65 9.09 12.41
C ILE A 49 4.68 8.52 13.46
N GLU A 50 4.00 7.41 13.18
CA GLU A 50 3.11 6.74 14.13
C GLU A 50 3.87 6.29 15.38
N THR A 51 5.05 5.70 15.23
CA THR A 51 5.94 5.38 16.37
C THR A 51 6.32 6.63 17.16
N THR A 52 6.63 7.72 16.47
CA THR A 52 6.99 8.99 17.13
C THR A 52 5.82 9.57 17.93
N ILE A 53 4.60 9.51 17.38
CA ILE A 53 3.38 9.94 18.09
C ILE A 53 3.18 9.10 19.35
N ASN A 54 3.27 7.77 19.25
CA ASN A 54 3.09 6.88 20.40
C ASN A 54 4.10 7.20 21.52
N ASN A 55 5.37 7.42 21.17
CA ASN A 55 6.39 7.82 22.14
C ASN A 55 6.06 9.18 22.79
N LEU A 56 5.58 10.16 22.02
CA LEU A 56 5.18 11.46 22.56
C LEU A 56 3.97 11.35 23.49
N GLU A 57 3.00 10.49 23.17
CA GLU A 57 1.84 10.22 24.02
C GLU A 57 2.25 9.52 25.32
N GLU A 58 3.21 8.59 25.27
CA GLU A 58 3.77 7.94 26.46
C GLU A 58 4.54 8.92 27.35
N PHE A 59 5.34 9.81 26.77
CA PHE A 59 6.02 10.85 27.57
C PHE A 59 5.03 11.86 28.16
N LYS A 60 3.94 12.17 27.44
CA LYS A 60 2.90 13.07 27.91
C LYS A 60 2.15 12.52 29.13
N SER A 61 1.91 11.21 29.20
CA SER A 61 1.20 10.60 30.34
C SER A 61 2.01 10.65 31.65
N LYS A 62 3.33 10.82 31.55
CA LYS A 62 4.27 10.93 32.68
C LYS A 62 4.58 12.37 33.08
N GLU A 63 4.17 13.35 32.27
CA GLU A 63 4.50 14.77 32.43
C GLU A 63 3.51 15.47 33.36
N LYS A 64 4.01 16.37 34.22
CA LYS A 64 3.18 17.16 35.15
C LYS A 64 3.14 18.64 34.75
N ALA A 65 4.13 19.12 34.00
CA ALA A 65 4.17 20.49 33.52
C ALA A 65 3.16 20.69 32.37
N THR A 66 2.16 21.55 32.60
CA THR A 66 1.09 21.85 31.63
C THR A 66 1.61 22.41 30.31
N GLU A 67 2.65 23.24 30.34
CA GLU A 67 3.30 23.80 29.15
C GLU A 67 3.97 22.72 28.29
N ASN A 68 4.67 21.77 28.89
CA ASN A 68 5.27 20.64 28.18
C ASN A 68 4.21 19.73 27.55
N ILE A 69 3.08 19.51 28.24
CA ILE A 69 1.94 18.77 27.70
C ILE A 69 1.36 19.48 26.48
N PHE A 70 1.19 20.81 26.56
CA PHE A 70 0.69 21.62 25.46
C PHE A 70 1.58 21.50 24.22
N HIS A 71 2.89 21.72 24.35
CA HIS A 71 3.82 21.60 23.22
C HIS A 71 3.89 20.19 22.63
N LYS A 72 3.76 19.14 23.45
CA LYS A 72 3.67 17.76 22.94
C LYS A 72 2.38 17.56 22.13
N ASN A 73 1.25 18.10 22.57
CA ASN A 73 -0.01 18.02 21.83
C ASN A 73 0.08 18.74 20.48
N GLU A 74 0.71 19.92 20.41
CA GLU A 74 0.93 20.62 19.14
C GLU A 74 1.76 19.77 18.16
N LYS A 75 2.86 19.17 18.64
CA LYS A 75 3.69 18.26 17.83
C LYS A 75 2.93 17.03 17.36
N ILE A 76 2.13 16.41 18.24
CA ILE A 76 1.28 15.26 17.88
C ILE A 76 0.28 15.65 16.78
N ASN A 77 -0.37 16.80 16.91
CA ASN A 77 -1.32 17.29 15.90
C ASN A 77 -0.64 17.54 14.55
N TYR A 78 0.53 18.19 14.55
CA TYR A 78 1.33 18.37 13.35
C TYR A 78 1.65 17.03 12.66
N TYR A 79 2.09 16.03 13.42
CA TYR A 79 2.40 14.70 12.87
C TYR A 79 1.17 13.96 12.35
N LYS A 80 0.00 14.12 12.99
CA LYS A 80 -1.28 13.57 12.50
C LYS A 80 -1.66 14.18 11.14
N GLU A 81 -1.51 15.49 10.98
CA GLU A 81 -1.73 16.15 9.68
C GLU A 81 -0.75 15.65 8.61
N LEU A 82 0.51 15.42 8.97
CA LEU A 82 1.51 14.88 8.06
C LEU A 82 1.18 13.45 7.60
N ILE A 83 0.64 12.61 8.48
CA ILE A 83 0.12 11.28 8.10
C ILE A 83 -1.03 11.40 7.11
N ILE A 84 -1.98 12.32 7.33
CA ILE A 84 -3.10 12.56 6.41
C ILE A 84 -2.58 12.97 5.03
N PHE A 85 -1.58 13.86 4.98
CA PHE A 85 -0.92 14.26 3.74
C PHE A 85 -0.31 13.05 2.99
N TYR A 86 0.50 12.23 3.66
CA TYR A 86 1.10 11.06 3.01
C TYR A 86 0.08 10.01 2.58
N LYS A 87 -1.01 9.83 3.33
CA LYS A 87 -2.12 8.95 2.93
C LYS A 87 -2.80 9.44 1.65
N LYS A 88 -2.99 10.75 1.48
CA LYS A 88 -3.51 11.34 0.23
C LYS A 88 -2.56 11.10 -0.95
N GLU A 89 -1.27 11.30 -0.75
CA GLU A 89 -0.24 11.04 -1.76
C GLU A 89 -0.20 9.56 -2.20
N ILE A 90 -0.25 8.63 -1.24
CA ILE A 90 -0.32 7.19 -1.52
C ILE A 90 -1.58 6.87 -2.32
N LYS A 91 -2.74 7.44 -1.94
CA LYS A 91 -3.99 7.25 -2.69
C LYS A 91 -3.88 7.74 -4.13
N TYR A 92 -3.23 8.89 -4.35
CA TYR A 92 -2.95 9.39 -5.69
C TYR A 92 -2.08 8.41 -6.49
N ILE A 93 -0.98 7.92 -5.91
CA ILE A 93 -0.11 6.93 -6.55
C ILE A 93 -0.91 5.66 -6.93
N CYS A 94 -1.69 5.11 -6.00
CA CYS A 94 -2.52 3.94 -6.26
C CYS A 94 -3.52 4.17 -7.41
N ASN A 95 -4.14 5.36 -7.47
CA ASN A 95 -5.04 5.72 -8.58
C ASN A 95 -4.30 5.79 -9.92
N VAL A 96 -3.09 6.37 -9.95
CA VAL A 96 -2.25 6.43 -11.15
C VAL A 96 -1.88 5.02 -11.61
N LEU A 97 -1.47 4.14 -10.70
CA LEU A 97 -1.14 2.75 -11.01
C LEU A 97 -2.37 1.99 -11.55
N LYS A 98 -3.52 2.12 -10.90
CA LYS A 98 -4.78 1.47 -11.32
C LYS A 98 -5.20 1.90 -12.72
N LEU A 99 -5.11 3.19 -13.05
CA LEU A 99 -5.61 3.75 -14.31
C LEU A 99 -4.62 3.69 -15.47
N LYS A 100 -3.31 3.80 -15.20
CA LYS A 100 -2.30 4.00 -16.25
C LYS A 100 -1.31 2.85 -16.43
N CYS A 101 -1.28 1.88 -15.50
CA CYS A 101 -0.43 0.71 -15.66
C CYS A 101 -0.93 -0.16 -16.82
N ASN A 102 0.00 -0.69 -17.63
CA ASN A 102 -0.32 -1.77 -18.57
C ASN A 102 -0.36 -3.10 -17.82
N HIS A 103 -1.51 -3.36 -17.18
CA HIS A 103 -1.68 -4.46 -16.24
C HIS A 103 -1.36 -5.83 -16.85
N VAL A 104 -0.60 -6.63 -16.10
CA VAL A 104 -0.35 -8.04 -16.39
C VAL A 104 -1.01 -8.82 -15.26
N LEU A 105 -2.19 -9.34 -15.53
CA LEU A 105 -3.02 -9.97 -14.52
C LEU A 105 -2.54 -11.39 -14.27
N VAL A 106 -2.42 -11.72 -12.99
CA VAL A 106 -2.06 -13.02 -12.48
C VAL A 106 -3.17 -13.44 -11.53
N ASN A 107 -3.69 -14.64 -11.75
CA ASN A 107 -4.57 -15.31 -10.81
C ASN A 107 -3.70 -16.17 -9.91
N ASP A 108 -3.85 -15.99 -8.61
CA ASP A 108 -3.06 -16.68 -7.60
C ASP A 108 -3.99 -17.21 -6.52
N SER A 109 -3.67 -18.39 -5.98
CA SER A 109 -4.47 -19.03 -4.93
C SER A 109 -3.72 -18.87 -3.62
N ILE A 110 -4.32 -18.14 -2.68
CA ILE A 110 -3.76 -17.93 -1.35
C ILE A 110 -4.51 -18.80 -0.34
N ASP A 111 -3.78 -19.48 0.53
CA ASP A 111 -4.38 -20.22 1.64
C ASP A 111 -4.90 -19.21 2.67
N ILE A 112 -6.21 -19.25 2.96
CA ILE A 112 -6.83 -18.42 4.00
C ILE A 112 -7.04 -19.20 5.31
N SER A 113 -7.16 -20.53 5.19
CA SER A 113 -7.18 -21.47 6.30
C SER A 113 -6.59 -22.81 5.83
N PRO A 114 -6.32 -23.78 6.72
CA PRO A 114 -5.74 -25.07 6.33
C PRO A 114 -6.51 -25.82 5.24
N ASP A 115 -7.83 -25.63 5.17
CA ASP A 115 -8.72 -26.32 4.25
C ASP A 115 -9.34 -25.39 3.19
N GLU A 116 -9.08 -24.08 3.26
CA GLU A 116 -9.69 -23.09 2.38
C GLU A 116 -8.63 -22.21 1.70
N SER A 117 -8.76 -22.07 0.39
CA SER A 117 -7.99 -21.13 -0.39
C SER A 117 -8.89 -20.13 -1.09
N GLN A 118 -8.37 -18.92 -1.26
CA GLN A 118 -9.03 -17.85 -1.99
C GLN A 118 -8.21 -17.55 -3.25
N THR A 119 -8.89 -17.47 -4.40
CA THR A 119 -8.23 -16.94 -5.61
C THR A 119 -8.23 -15.41 -5.55
N ILE A 120 -7.06 -14.82 -5.66
CA ILE A 120 -6.85 -13.38 -5.81
C ILE A 120 -6.38 -13.06 -7.24
N ILE A 121 -6.79 -11.91 -7.75
CA ILE A 121 -6.35 -11.39 -9.04
C ILE A 121 -5.52 -10.14 -8.78
N TYR A 122 -4.28 -10.12 -9.22
CA TYR A 122 -3.41 -8.96 -9.07
C TYR A 122 -2.56 -8.69 -10.32
N CYS A 123 -2.07 -7.46 -10.42
CA CYS A 123 -1.12 -7.08 -11.45
C CYS A 123 0.32 -7.39 -11.03
N GLU A 124 1.04 -8.23 -11.77
CA GLU A 124 2.46 -8.59 -11.51
C GLU A 124 3.41 -7.38 -11.53
N LYS A 125 3.00 -6.27 -12.16
CA LYS A 125 3.84 -5.07 -12.32
C LYS A 125 3.62 -4.00 -11.26
N CYS A 126 2.35 -3.75 -10.90
CA CYS A 126 1.99 -2.64 -10.02
C CYS A 126 1.31 -3.08 -8.73
N GLU A 127 1.21 -4.40 -8.51
CA GLU A 127 0.71 -5.02 -7.27
C GLU A 127 -0.72 -4.60 -6.91
N THR A 128 -1.47 -4.04 -7.87
CA THR A 128 -2.87 -3.68 -7.69
C THR A 128 -3.72 -4.95 -7.79
N THR A 129 -4.56 -5.18 -6.79
CA THR A 129 -5.57 -6.24 -6.77
C THR A 129 -6.86 -5.79 -7.45
N PHE A 130 -7.61 -6.73 -8.03
CA PHE A 130 -8.84 -6.50 -8.79
C PHE A 130 -10.01 -7.30 -8.23
#